data_AF-A0A9D9ZIT1-F1
#
_entry.id   AF-A0A9D9ZIT1-F1
#
_cell.length_a   1.000
_cell.length_b   1.000
_cell.length_c   1.000
_cell.angle_alpha   90.00
_cell.angle_beta   90.00
_cell.angle_gamma   90.00
#
_symmetry.space_group_name_H-M   'P 1'
#
loop_
_entity.id
_entity.type
_entity.pdbx_description
1 polymer ?
#
loop_
_entity_poly.entity_id
_entity_poly.type
_entity_poly.pdbx_seq_one_letter_code
_entity_poly.pdbx_strand_id
1 'polypeptide(L)'
;MNPILLIPFIGVPIVATIVAYISMKIGLVPLMGNINPPWTTPPIISGFIVGGWRLALLQIVIMLISIFGYFPFIRKQDQINYEQEQLLSGENKG
;
A
#
# COMPACT_ATOMS: atom_id res chain seq x y z
N MET A 1 -16.45 -5.33 -9.78
CA MET A 1 -15.29 -4.93 -8.95
C MET A 1 -14.35 -6.11 -8.90
N ASN A 2 -13.05 -5.91 -9.14
CA ASN A 2 -12.09 -7.00 -9.25
C ASN A 2 -11.83 -7.68 -7.88
N PRO A 3 -12.32 -8.91 -7.63
CA PRO A 3 -12.18 -9.57 -6.34
C PRO A 3 -10.73 -9.88 -5.96
N ILE A 4 -9.84 -10.00 -6.97
CA ILE A 4 -8.43 -10.35 -6.78
C ILE A 4 -7.67 -9.20 -6.12
N LEU A 5 -8.03 -7.96 -6.42
CA LEU A 5 -7.44 -6.76 -5.81
C LEU A 5 -8.07 -6.41 -4.46
N LEU A 6 -9.21 -7.01 -4.08
CA LEU A 6 -9.82 -6.81 -2.77
C LEU A 6 -8.93 -7.34 -1.63
N ILE A 7 -8.23 -8.45 -1.88
CA ILE A 7 -7.33 -9.09 -0.91
C ILE A 7 -6.17 -8.16 -0.54
N PRO A 8 -5.36 -7.64 -1.48
CA PRO A 8 -4.30 -6.68 -1.13
C PRO A 8 -4.88 -5.36 -0.63
N PHE A 9 -6.07 -4.94 -1.10
CA PHE A 9 -6.72 -3.72 -0.62
C PHE A 9 -7.03 -3.71 0.87
N ILE A 10 -7.39 -4.86 1.44
CA ILE A 10 -7.65 -4.98 2.88
C ILE A 10 -6.39 -5.44 3.62
N GLY A 11 -5.67 -6.44 3.07
CA GLY A 11 -4.53 -7.06 3.72
C GLY A 11 -3.33 -6.13 3.87
N VAL A 12 -3.01 -5.34 2.85
CA VAL A 12 -1.84 -4.44 2.90
C VAL A 12 -2.01 -3.34 3.95
N PRO A 13 -3.16 -2.62 4.04
CA PRO A 13 -3.39 -1.68 5.14
C PRO A 13 -3.31 -2.32 6.52
N ILE A 14 -3.83 -3.54 6.70
CA ILE A 14 -3.74 -4.25 7.99
C ILE A 14 -2.28 -4.48 8.39
N VAL A 15 -1.47 -5.00 7.46
CA VAL A 15 -0.03 -5.23 7.70
C VAL A 15 0.69 -3.90 7.98
N ALA A 16 0.40 -2.86 7.20
CA ALA A 16 0.96 -1.53 7.42
C ALA A 16 0.62 -0.97 8.81
N THR A 17 -0.63 -1.11 9.26
CA THR A 17 -1.05 -0.66 10.60
C THR A 17 -0.36 -1.46 11.71
N ILE A 18 -0.21 -2.78 11.55
CA ILE A 18 0.50 -3.62 12.52
C ILE A 18 1.97 -3.19 12.64
N VAL A 19 2.65 -2.98 11.50
CA VAL A 19 4.04 -2.52 11.48
C VAL A 19 4.17 -1.15 12.14
N ALA A 20 3.29 -0.20 11.77
CA ALA A 20 3.27 1.12 12.37
C ALA A 20 3.07 1.07 13.90
N TYR A 21 2.12 0.25 14.37
CA TYR A 21 1.84 0.08 15.79
C TYR A 21 3.05 -0.51 16.55
N ILE A 22 3.69 -1.54 15.99
CA ILE A 22 4.89 -2.15 16.59
C ILE A 22 6.04 -1.13 16.64
N SER A 23 6.25 -0.37 15.56
CA SER A 23 7.29 0.67 15.51
C SER A 23 7.07 1.78 16.55
N MET A 24 5.83 2.16 16.81
CA MET A 24 5.49 3.11 17.89
C MET A 24 5.67 2.47 19.27
N LYS A 25 5.23 1.22 19.46
CA LYS A 25 5.31 0.50 20.75
C LYS A 25 6.74 0.27 21.22
N ILE A 26 7.66 -0.02 20.31
CA ILE A 26 9.10 -0.21 20.62
C ILE A 26 9.80 1.13 20.87
N GLY A 27 9.11 2.26 20.68
CA GLY A 27 9.69 3.61 20.81
C GLY A 27 10.62 3.97 19.65
N LEU A 28 10.55 3.22 18.54
CA LEU A 28 11.34 3.45 17.34
C LEU A 28 10.84 4.68 16.57
N VAL A 29 9.57 5.02 16.76
CA VAL A 29 8.90 6.19 16.19
C VAL A 29 8.15 6.91 17.31
N PRO A 30 8.26 8.25 17.44
CA PRO A 30 7.51 8.99 18.46
C PRO A 30 6.00 8.81 18.27
N LEU A 31 5.25 8.85 19.37
CA LEU A 31 3.78 8.87 19.28
C LEU A 31 3.35 10.09 18.46
N MET A 32 2.37 9.89 17.59
CA MET A 32 1.82 10.93 16.72
C MET A 32 1.44 12.14 17.58
N GLY A 33 2.10 13.29 17.35
CA GLY A 33 1.82 14.51 18.09
C GLY A 33 0.42 15.06 17.80
N ASN A 34 0.01 16.12 18.50
CA ASN A 34 -1.28 16.80 18.33
C ASN A 34 -1.47 17.51 16.97
N ILE A 35 -0.60 17.26 16.00
CA ILE A 35 -0.65 17.82 14.66
C ILE A 35 -1.26 16.76 13.74
N ASN A 36 -2.48 17.01 13.27
CA ASN A 36 -3.14 16.20 12.25
C ASN A 36 -3.02 16.92 10.91
N PRO A 37 -1.98 16.63 10.10
CA PRO A 37 -1.87 17.22 8.78
C PRO A 37 -3.06 16.80 7.91
N PRO A 38 -3.50 17.66 6.97
CA PRO A 38 -4.57 17.32 6.03
C PRO A 38 -4.28 16.00 5.32
N TRP A 39 -5.32 15.20 5.03
CA TRP A 39 -5.19 13.91 4.32
C TRP A 39 -4.65 14.05 2.90
N THR A 40 -4.64 15.26 2.34
CA THR A 40 -4.02 15.60 1.05
C THR A 40 -2.51 15.82 1.16
N THR A 41 -1.95 15.87 2.37
CA THR A 41 -0.52 16.02 2.62
C THR A 41 0.19 14.72 2.23
N PRO A 42 1.25 14.76 1.41
CA PRO A 42 1.99 13.56 1.04
C PRO A 42 2.44 12.79 2.30
N PRO A 43 2.28 11.45 2.35
CA PRO A 43 2.50 10.68 3.58
C PRO A 43 3.88 10.89 4.20
N ILE A 44 4.92 11.01 3.38
CA ILE A 44 6.31 11.21 3.83
C ILE A 44 6.47 12.57 4.51
N ILE A 45 5.88 13.62 3.93
CA ILE A 45 5.91 14.99 4.46
C ILE A 45 5.07 15.08 5.74
N SER A 46 3.90 14.43 5.74
CA SER A 46 3.05 14.29 6.92
C SER A 46 3.81 13.64 8.08
N GLY A 47 4.50 12.52 7.84
CA GLY A 47 5.33 11.86 8.84
C GLY A 47 6.46 12.75 9.36
N PHE A 48 7.12 13.49 8.45
CA PHE A 48 8.18 14.44 8.83
C PHE A 48 7.67 15.57 9.74
N ILE A 49 6.49 16.12 9.45
CA ILE A 49 5.89 17.19 10.25
C ILE A 49 5.45 16.69 11.64
N VAL A 50 4.89 15.47 11.71
CA VAL A 50 4.32 14.93 12.95
C VAL A 50 5.39 14.42 13.93
N GLY A 51 6.47 13.81 13.43
CA GLY A 51 7.52 13.28 14.31
C GLY A 51 8.88 13.12 13.67
N GLY A 52 9.19 13.98 12.70
CA GLY A 52 10.52 14.13 12.12
C GLY A 52 10.95 12.97 11.22
N TRP A 53 12.27 12.83 11.05
CA TRP A 53 12.88 11.88 10.13
C TRP A 53 12.53 10.40 10.43
N ARG A 54 12.21 10.08 11.70
CA ARG A 54 11.87 8.71 12.13
C ARG A 54 10.51 8.26 11.59
N LEU A 55 9.50 9.13 11.63
CA LEU A 55 8.20 8.86 11.00
C LEU A 55 8.30 8.86 9.48
N ALA A 56 9.11 9.76 8.90
CA ALA A 56 9.33 9.78 7.45
C ALA A 56 9.93 8.45 6.94
N LEU A 57 10.89 7.88 7.68
CA LEU A 57 11.44 6.55 7.39
C LEU A 57 10.39 5.44 7.52
N LEU A 58 9.58 5.45 8.58
CA LEU A 58 8.47 4.50 8.73
C LEU A 58 7.54 4.56 7.52
N GLN A 59 7.26 5.76 7.01
CA GLN A 59 6.38 5.94 5.87
C GLN A 59 6.97 5.42 4.56
N ILE A 60 8.28 5.52 4.38
CA ILE A 60 9.00 4.86 3.28
C ILE A 60 8.88 3.34 3.41
N VAL A 61 9.06 2.79 4.62
CA VAL A 61 8.93 1.34 4.86
C VAL A 61 7.51 0.85 4.57
N ILE A 62 6.48 1.58 5.02
CA ILE A 62 5.07 1.25 4.74
C ILE A 62 4.78 1.31 3.24
N MET A 63 5.35 2.29 2.52
CA MET A 63 5.23 2.39 1.07
C MET A 63 5.85 1.18 0.37
N LEU A 64 7.06 0.77 0.79
CA LEU A 64 7.72 -0.42 0.25
C LEU A 64 6.89 -1.68 0.52
N ILE A 65 6.41 -1.88 1.75
CA ILE A 65 5.51 -2.99 2.10
C ILE A 65 4.27 -2.98 1.21
N SER A 66 3.72 -1.80 0.92
CA SER A 66 2.56 -1.68 0.04
C SER A 66 2.90 -2.08 -1.39
N ILE A 67 4.01 -1.60 -1.94
CA ILE A 67 4.46 -1.96 -3.28
C ILE A 67 4.66 -3.48 -3.38
N PHE A 68 5.44 -4.07 -2.46
CA PHE A 68 5.70 -5.51 -2.45
C PHE A 68 4.47 -6.35 -2.14
N GLY A 69 3.56 -5.84 -1.29
CA GLY A 69 2.31 -6.49 -0.96
C GLY A 69 1.33 -6.52 -2.13
N TYR A 70 1.27 -5.46 -2.93
CA TYR A 70 0.41 -5.39 -4.12
C TYR A 70 1.01 -6.07 -5.35
N PHE A 71 2.33 -6.06 -5.49
CA PHE A 71 3.04 -6.60 -6.66
C PHE A 71 2.59 -8.00 -7.11
N PRO A 72 2.50 -9.04 -6.24
CA PRO A 72 2.09 -10.37 -6.67
C PRO A 72 0.64 -10.44 -7.16
N PHE A 73 -0.25 -9.61 -6.60
CA PHE A 73 -1.67 -9.58 -6.98
C PHE A 73 -1.88 -8.83 -8.30
N ILE A 74 -1.19 -7.71 -8.48
CA ILE A 74 -1.22 -6.96 -9.75
C ILE A 74 -0.70 -7.85 -10.87
N ARG A 75 0.42 -8.57 -10.65
CA ARG A 75 0.97 -9.49 -11.66
C ARG A 75 -0.01 -10.61 -12.04
N LYS A 76 -0.74 -11.15 -11.07
CA LYS A 76 -1.82 -12.12 -11.34
C LYS A 76 -2.97 -11.50 -12.12
N GLN A 77 -3.35 -10.28 -11.79
CA GLN A 77 -4.43 -9.60 -12.50
C GLN A 77 -4.08 -9.31 -13.95
N ASP A 78 -2.85 -8.86 -14.19
CA ASP A 78 -2.34 -8.54 -15.52
C ASP A 78 -2.37 -9.78 -16.43
N GLN A 79 -1.95 -10.94 -15.90
CA GLN A 79 -2.03 -12.22 -16.59
C GLN A 79 -3.47 -12.60 -16.99
N ILE A 80 -4.42 -12.43 -16.07
CA ILE A 80 -5.84 -12.76 -16.34
C ILE A 80 -6.42 -11.83 -17.41
N ASN A 81 -6.10 -10.54 -17.35
CA ASN A 81 -6.54 -9.58 -18.36
C ASN A 81 -5.95 -9.92 -19.75
N TYR A 82 -4.67 -10.28 -19.80
CA TYR A 82 -4.01 -10.69 -21.05
C TYR A 82 -4.67 -11.93 -21.67
N GLU A 83 -5.00 -12.94 -20.86
CA GLU A 83 -5.70 -14.14 -21.33
C GLU A 83 -7.11 -13.81 -21.86
N GLN A 84 -7.84 -12.91 -21.20
CA GLN A 84 -9.16 -12.45 -21.65
C GLN A 84 -9.06 -11.72 -23.01
N GLU A 85 -8.07 -10.86 -23.20
CA GLU A 85 -7.85 -10.15 -24.47
C GLU A 85 -7.54 -11.11 -25.63
N GLN A 86 -6.79 -12.19 -25.38
CA GLN A 86 -6.50 -13.21 -26.39
C GLN A 86 -7.75 -14.02 -26.79
N LEU A 87 -8.59 -14.39 -25.82
CA LEU A 87 -9.84 -15.12 -26.07
C LEU A 87 -10.80 -14.29 -26.92
N LEU A 88 -11.01 -13.01 -26.56
CA LEU A 88 -11.86 -12.08 -27.32
C LEU A 88 -11.34 -11.82 -28.75
N SER A 89 -10.02 -11.81 -28.93
CA SER A 89 -9.39 -11.64 -30.25
C SER A 89 -9.48 -12.90 -31.13
N GLY A 90 -9.64 -14.08 -30.52
CA GLY A 90 -9.82 -15.36 -31.21
C GLY A 90 -11.26 -15.59 -31.69
N GLU A 91 -12.26 -15.21 -30.87
CA GLU A 91 -13.68 -15.32 -31.25
C GLU A 91 -14.06 -14.38 -32.40
N ASN A 92 -13.48 -13.18 -32.49
CA ASN A 92 -13.75 -12.24 -33.59
C ASN A 92 -13.16 -12.66 -34.96
N LYS A 93 -12.43 -13.78 -35.03
CA LYS A 93 -11.84 -14.32 -36.27
C LYS A 93 -12.49 -15.63 -36.73
N GLY A 94 -13.53 -16.10 -36.04
CA GLY A 94 -14.30 -17.31 -36.36
C GLY A 94 -15.55 -17.02 -37.19
#